data_AF-A0A2T7P366-F1
#
_entry.id   AF-A0A2T7P366-F1
#
_cell.length_a   1.000
_cell.length_b   1.000
_cell.length_c   1.000
_cell.angle_alpha   90.00
_cell.angle_beta   90.00
_cell.angle_gamma   90.00
#
_symmetry.space_group_name_H-M   'P 1'
#
loop_
_entity.id
_entity.type
_entity.pdbx_description
1 polymer ?
#
loop_
_entity_poly.entity_id
_entity_poly.type
_entity_poly.pdbx_seq_one_letter_code
_entity_poly.pdbx_strand_id
1 'polypeptide(L)'
;MQKQLRYKAGTYGYPDSEGGDWIMVDSTPFQSVSSGSGVVLAVRATGELVQRTGITCSLPQGTGWTNLLNNMTRVDTYETVAWAVDTTGDMCDMSSPCKHRDNSCSHKQQRTFSDLEIC
;
A
#
# COMPACT_ATOMS: atom_id res chain seq x y z
N MET A 1 -10.62 -10.16 -18.88
CA MET A 1 -9.48 -9.22 -18.71
C MET A 1 -8.63 -9.72 -17.56
N GLN A 2 -7.31 -9.78 -17.70
CA GLN A 2 -6.44 -10.13 -16.58
C GLN A 2 -6.27 -8.90 -15.69
N LYS A 3 -6.55 -9.03 -14.39
CA LYS A 3 -6.31 -7.96 -13.40
C LYS A 3 -4.82 -7.99 -13.04
N GLN A 4 -4.10 -6.91 -13.33
CA GLN A 4 -2.66 -6.81 -13.09
C GLN A 4 -2.37 -5.51 -12.36
N LEU A 5 -1.46 -5.56 -11.39
CA LEU A 5 -0.88 -4.37 -10.80
C LEU A 5 0.36 -3.95 -11.58
N ARG A 6 0.44 -2.67 -11.94
CA ARG A 6 1.54 -2.13 -12.73
C ARG A 6 2.03 -0.81 -12.14
N TYR A 7 3.32 -0.57 -12.30
CA TYR A 7 4.00 0.67 -11.96
C TYR A 7 4.32 1.44 -13.24
N LYS A 8 4.13 2.77 -13.23
CA LYS A 8 4.46 3.64 -14.36
C LYS A 8 5.92 4.07 -14.24
N ALA A 9 6.80 3.58 -15.11
CA ALA A 9 8.23 3.87 -15.01
C ALA A 9 8.51 5.38 -15.08
N GLY A 10 9.49 5.86 -14.31
CA GLY A 10 9.94 7.26 -14.39
C GLY A 10 9.02 8.29 -13.71
N THR A 11 8.05 7.85 -12.89
CA THR A 11 7.19 8.75 -12.09
C THR A 11 7.57 8.82 -10.61
N TYR A 12 8.51 7.99 -10.15
CA TYR A 12 8.98 8.05 -8.76
C TYR A 12 9.73 9.36 -8.50
N GLY A 13 9.30 10.14 -7.51
CA GLY A 13 9.85 11.48 -7.22
C GLY A 13 9.41 12.58 -8.19
N TYR A 14 8.75 12.22 -9.30
CA TYR A 14 8.32 13.14 -10.36
C TYR A 14 6.84 12.89 -10.71
N PRO A 15 5.89 13.23 -9.81
CA PRO A 15 4.47 12.91 -10.00
C PRO A 15 3.85 13.61 -11.21
N ASP A 16 4.43 14.73 -11.66
CA ASP A 16 3.98 15.48 -12.84
C ASP A 16 4.57 14.95 -14.16
N SER A 17 5.38 13.90 -14.13
CA SER A 17 5.91 13.24 -15.31
C SER A 17 4.85 12.36 -15.99
N GLU A 18 4.79 12.38 -17.32
CA GLU A 18 3.97 11.44 -18.10
C GLU A 18 4.40 9.98 -17.90
N GLY A 19 5.64 9.77 -17.45
CA GLY A 19 6.26 8.46 -17.27
C GLY A 19 6.52 7.71 -18.58
N GLY A 20 7.22 6.58 -18.46
CA GLY A 20 7.55 5.67 -19.56
C GLY A 20 6.63 4.45 -19.60
N ASP A 21 7.22 3.27 -19.80
CA ASP A 21 6.46 2.02 -19.88
C ASP A 21 5.80 1.62 -18.57
N TRP A 22 4.77 0.79 -18.69
CA TRP A 22 4.16 0.11 -17.55
C TRP A 22 4.96 -1.14 -17.19
N ILE A 23 5.54 -1.17 -16.00
CA ILE A 23 6.25 -2.32 -15.45
C ILE A 23 5.25 -3.19 -14.69
N MET A 24 5.24 -4.49 -14.99
CA MET A 24 4.40 -5.48 -14.30
C MET A 24 4.92 -5.69 -12.88
N VAL A 25 4.07 -5.44 -11.87
CA VAL A 25 4.43 -5.58 -10.44
C VAL A 25 3.93 -6.91 -9.89
N ASP A 26 2.68 -7.25 -10.20
CA ASP A 26 2.01 -8.44 -9.69
C ASP A 26 0.83 -8.82 -10.60
N SER A 27 0.66 -10.11 -10.87
CA SER A 27 -0.42 -10.65 -11.70
C SER A 27 -1.60 -11.17 -10.87
N THR A 28 -1.52 -11.09 -9.54
CA THR A 28 -2.62 -11.44 -8.65
C THR A 28 -3.72 -10.38 -8.69
N PRO A 29 -4.99 -10.75 -8.48
CA PRO A 29 -6.09 -9.79 -8.45
C PRO A 29 -6.05 -8.91 -7.20
N PHE A 30 -6.11 -7.59 -7.42
CA PHE A 30 -6.33 -6.57 -6.38
C PHE A 30 -7.69 -5.90 -6.57
N GLN A 31 -8.26 -5.41 -5.48
CA GLN A 31 -9.50 -4.64 -5.48
C GLN A 31 -9.29 -3.15 -5.20
N SER A 32 -8.20 -2.79 -4.53
CA SER A 32 -7.83 -1.41 -4.22
C SER A 32 -6.31 -1.31 -4.08
N VAL A 33 -5.74 -0.21 -4.53
CA VAL A 33 -4.32 0.15 -4.34
C VAL A 33 -4.25 1.65 -4.13
N SER A 34 -3.38 2.09 -3.23
CA SER A 34 -3.06 3.50 -3.05
C SER A 34 -1.56 3.66 -2.82
N SER A 35 -0.99 4.74 -3.36
CA SER A 35 0.43 5.07 -3.28
C SER A 35 0.59 6.45 -2.66
N GLY A 36 1.29 6.50 -1.53
CA GLY A 36 1.67 7.72 -0.82
C GLY A 36 3.16 8.01 -0.96
N SER A 37 3.68 8.86 -0.08
CA SER A 37 5.11 9.19 -0.07
C SER A 37 5.90 8.00 0.47
N GLY A 38 6.52 7.24 -0.44
CA GLY A 38 7.35 6.07 -0.10
C GLY A 38 6.57 4.84 0.41
N VAL A 39 5.24 4.91 0.49
CA VAL A 39 4.37 3.81 0.89
C VAL A 39 3.46 3.40 -0.26
N VAL A 40 3.30 2.09 -0.47
CA VAL A 40 2.26 1.55 -1.34
C VAL A 40 1.50 0.49 -0.56
N LEU A 41 0.19 0.70 -0.44
CA LEU A 41 -0.73 -0.24 0.18
C LEU A 41 -1.70 -0.77 -0.86
N ALA A 42 -2.08 -2.03 -0.73
CA ALA A 42 -3.06 -2.63 -1.62
C ALA A 42 -3.93 -3.63 -0.86
N VAL A 43 -5.17 -3.77 -1.31
CA VAL A 43 -6.08 -4.81 -0.84
C VAL A 43 -6.21 -5.84 -1.95
N ARG A 44 -5.80 -7.08 -1.66
CA ARG A 44 -5.99 -8.22 -2.57
C ARG A 44 -7.47 -8.56 -2.69
N ALA A 45 -7.85 -9.25 -3.76
CA ALA A 45 -9.22 -9.73 -3.93
C ALA A 45 -9.66 -10.73 -2.83
N THR A 46 -8.72 -11.30 -2.08
CA THR A 46 -8.96 -12.14 -0.90
C THR A 46 -9.29 -11.34 0.37
N GLY A 47 -9.21 -10.01 0.33
CA GLY A 47 -9.44 -9.12 1.49
C GLY A 47 -8.19 -8.84 2.32
N GLU A 48 -7.03 -9.33 1.90
CA GLU A 48 -5.75 -9.04 2.58
C GLU A 48 -5.27 -7.62 2.24
N LEU A 49 -5.10 -6.78 3.28
CA LEU A 49 -4.37 -5.51 3.18
C LEU A 49 -2.88 -5.79 3.29
N VAL A 50 -2.13 -5.39 2.28
CA VAL A 50 -0.69 -5.62 2.17
C VAL A 50 0.08 -4.32 1.89
N GLN A 51 1.29 -4.24 2.41
CA GLN A 51 2.26 -3.19 2.13
C GLN A 51 3.32 -3.69 1.16
N ARG A 52 3.65 -2.89 0.14
CA ARG A 52 4.76 -3.17 -0.77
C ARG A 52 6.09 -2.97 -0.05
N THR A 53 7.02 -3.90 -0.23
CA THR A 53 8.36 -3.87 0.37
C THR A 53 9.46 -3.78 -0.66
N GLY A 54 10.65 -3.36 -0.23
CA GLY A 54 11.84 -3.26 -1.07
C GLY A 54 11.80 -2.13 -2.09
N ILE A 55 10.94 -1.12 -1.90
CA ILE A 55 10.94 0.10 -2.71
C ILE A 55 12.23 0.86 -2.41
N THR A 56 12.99 1.18 -3.47
CA THR A 56 14.17 2.04 -3.42
C THR A 56 14.16 2.96 -4.64
N CYS A 57 15.03 3.97 -4.66
CA CYS A 57 15.11 4.88 -5.81
C CYS A 57 15.55 4.19 -7.10
N SER A 58 16.37 3.14 -7.01
CA SER A 58 16.78 2.32 -8.15
C SER A 58 15.77 1.22 -8.50
N LEU A 59 14.85 0.90 -7.59
CA LEU A 59 13.81 -0.10 -7.77
C LEU A 59 12.45 0.40 -7.23
N PRO A 60 11.86 1.43 -7.88
CA PRO A 60 10.66 2.09 -7.38
C PRO A 60 9.41 1.19 -7.35
N GLN A 61 9.40 0.10 -8.14
CA GLN A 61 8.35 -0.91 -8.11
C GLN A 61 8.43 -1.86 -6.90
N GLY A 62 9.54 -1.85 -6.16
CA GLY A 62 9.80 -2.75 -5.04
C GLY A 62 9.89 -4.23 -5.41
N THR A 63 10.12 -5.09 -4.42
CA THR A 63 10.40 -6.53 -4.62
C THR A 63 9.31 -7.46 -4.12
N GLY A 64 8.47 -7.02 -3.18
CA GLY A 64 7.55 -7.94 -2.51
C GLY A 64 6.43 -7.27 -1.72
N TRP A 65 5.76 -8.07 -0.89
CA TRP A 65 4.62 -7.64 -0.08
C TRP A 65 4.74 -8.17 1.34
N THR A 66 4.18 -7.44 2.31
CA THR A 66 3.95 -7.91 3.68
C THR A 66 2.48 -7.75 4.02
N ASN A 67 1.85 -8.79 4.58
CA ASN A 67 0.47 -8.72 5.05
C ASN A 67 0.40 -7.88 6.34
N LEU A 68 -0.58 -6.98 6.39
CA LEU A 68 -0.83 -6.13 7.55
C LEU A 68 -2.12 -6.54 8.26
N LEU A 69 -3.23 -6.57 7.51
CA LEU A 69 -4.58 -6.84 8.02
C LEU A 69 -5.35 -7.71 7.02
N ASN A 70 -6.48 -8.24 7.47
CA ASN A 70 -7.40 -9.04 6.66
C ASN A 70 -8.80 -8.44 6.73
N ASN A 71 -9.72 -8.96 5.92
CA ASN A 71 -11.11 -8.51 5.82
C ASN A 71 -11.24 -7.02 5.45
N MET A 72 -10.31 -6.53 4.62
CA MET A 72 -10.33 -5.16 4.12
C MET A 72 -11.00 -5.08 2.74
N THR A 73 -11.60 -3.93 2.44
CA THR A 73 -12.23 -3.67 1.13
C THR A 73 -11.52 -2.59 0.34
N ARG A 74 -11.05 -1.54 1.02
CA ARG A 74 -10.42 -0.37 0.38
C ARG A 74 -9.30 0.18 1.26
N VAL A 75 -8.32 0.81 0.61
CA VAL A 75 -7.25 1.56 1.26
C VAL A 75 -7.03 2.87 0.52
N ASP A 76 -6.72 3.91 1.26
CA ASP A 76 -6.22 5.16 0.70
C ASP A 76 -5.04 5.71 1.52
N THR A 77 -4.14 6.41 0.85
CA THR A 77 -2.90 6.95 1.42
C THR A 77 -2.77 8.42 1.05
N TYR A 78 -2.36 9.24 2.00
CA TYR A 78 -1.96 10.63 1.80
C TYR A 78 -0.67 10.88 2.57
N GLU A 79 0.42 11.19 1.86
CA GLU A 79 1.77 11.30 2.44
C GLU A 79 2.17 10.04 3.24
N THR A 80 2.25 10.17 4.58
CA THR A 80 2.57 9.10 5.54
C THR A 80 1.33 8.57 6.27
N VAL A 81 0.15 9.12 5.98
CA VAL A 81 -1.12 8.74 6.59
C VAL A 81 -1.83 7.75 5.68
N ALA A 82 -2.46 6.75 6.28
CA ALA A 82 -3.25 5.78 5.54
C ALA A 82 -4.51 5.40 6.31
N TRP A 83 -5.59 5.19 5.56
CA TRP A 83 -6.88 4.76 6.08
C TRP A 83 -7.35 3.54 5.31
N ALA A 84 -7.95 2.58 6.01
CA ALA A 84 -8.56 1.40 5.42
C ALA A 84 -10.01 1.26 5.87
N VAL A 85 -10.84 0.68 5.01
CA VAL A 85 -12.21 0.32 5.36
C VAL A 85 -12.34 -1.19 5.26
N ASP A 86 -12.94 -1.81 6.27
CA ASP A 86 -13.13 -3.25 6.33
C ASP A 86 -14.39 -3.71 5.59
N THR A 87 -14.76 -4.98 5.74
CA THR A 87 -15.97 -5.56 5.15
C THR A 87 -17.27 -5.18 5.85
N THR A 88 -17.23 -4.69 7.09
CA THR A 88 -18.43 -4.20 7.81
C THR A 88 -18.70 -2.72 7.52
N GLY A 89 -17.71 -2.02 6.95
CA GLY A 89 -17.77 -0.59 6.67
C GLY A 89 -17.10 0.25 7.75
N ASP A 90 -16.45 -0.39 8.73
CA ASP A 90 -15.68 0.29 9.76
C ASP A 90 -14.32 0.73 9.20
N MET A 91 -13.81 1.84 9.75
CA MET A 91 -12.61 2.51 9.25
C MET A 91 -11.46 2.41 10.26
N CYS A 92 -10.28 2.06 9.77
CA CYS A 92 -9.05 1.96 10.54
C CYS A 92 -8.04 3.03 10.10
N ASP A 93 -7.52 3.79 11.06
CA ASP A 93 -6.33 4.62 10.89
C ASP A 93 -5.08 3.72 10.97
N MET A 94 -4.32 3.67 9.88
CA MET A 94 -3.11 2.86 9.73
C MET A 94 -1.83 3.64 10.05
N SER A 95 -1.93 4.95 10.27
CA SER A 95 -0.80 5.84 10.58
C SER A 95 -0.38 5.82 12.05
N SER A 96 -1.26 5.30 12.91
CA SER A 96 -1.06 5.14 14.34
C SER A 96 -1.31 3.68 14.74
N PRO A 97 -0.74 3.20 15.87
CA PRO A 97 -1.15 1.90 16.41
C PRO A 97 -2.67 1.93 16.63
N CYS A 98 -3.39 1.10 15.88
CA CYS A 98 -4.84 1.06 15.88
C CYS A 98 -5.35 0.90 17.33
N LYS A 99 -6.04 1.90 17.88
CA LYS A 99 -6.71 1.80 19.18
C LYS A 99 -8.17 1.43 18.97
N HIS A 100 -8.44 0.16 18.65
CA HIS A 100 -9.81 -0.37 18.68
C HIS A 100 -10.22 -0.78 20.10
N ARG A 101 -11.54 -0.74 20.35
CA ARG A 101 -12.18 -1.13 21.63
C ARG A 101 -12.34 -2.64 21.77
N ASP A 102 -12.12 -3.38 20.68
CA ASP A 102 -12.05 -4.83 20.60
C ASP A 102 -10.70 -5.25 19.99
N ASN A 103 -10.15 -6.35 20.49
CA ASN A 103 -8.77 -6.79 20.26
C ASN A 103 -8.53 -7.39 18.84
N SER A 104 -9.17 -6.87 17.80
CA SER A 104 -9.12 -7.40 16.43
C SER A 104 -7.83 -7.04 15.67
N CYS A 105 -7.14 -5.96 16.05
CA CYS A 105 -5.84 -5.58 15.49
C CYS A 105 -4.71 -5.80 16.52
N SER A 106 -4.20 -7.03 16.61
CA SER A 106 -3.10 -7.37 17.52
C SER A 106 -1.80 -7.69 16.77
N HIS A 107 -1.37 -6.86 15.82
CA HIS A 107 -0.06 -7.06 15.17
C HIS A 107 0.86 -5.85 15.35
N LYS A 108 2.07 -6.19 15.82
CA LYS A 108 3.15 -5.29 16.24
C LYS A 108 3.50 -4.29 15.16
N GLN A 109 3.37 -3.02 15.51
CA GLN A 109 4.31 -1.93 15.23
C GLN A 109 5.25 -2.19 14.05
N GLN A 110 4.86 -1.70 12.86
CA GLN A 110 5.84 -1.40 11.82
C GLN A 110 6.09 0.10 11.85
N ARG A 111 7.39 0.42 11.84
CA ARG A 111 7.99 1.74 11.92
C ARG A 111 7.16 2.77 11.16
N THR A 112 7.03 3.95 11.76
CA THR A 112 6.55 5.17 11.10
C THR A 112 7.07 5.21 9.66
N PHE A 113 6.21 5.55 8.71
CA PHE A 113 6.49 5.65 7.27
C PHE A 113 7.56 6.72 6.91
N SER A 114 8.35 7.16 7.88
CA SER A 114 9.27 8.29 7.88
C SER A 114 10.72 7.97 7.53
N ASP A 115 11.09 6.69 7.31
CA ASP A 115 12.50 6.30 7.11
C ASP A 115 12.88 6.11 5.62
N LEU A 116 12.11 6.66 4.68
CA LEU A 116 12.47 6.61 3.26
C LEU A 116 13.23 7.87 2.87
N GLU A 117 14.52 7.68 2.58
CA GLU A 117 15.33 8.66 1.87
C GLU A 117 14.61 9.06 0.59
N ILE A 118 14.18 10.32 0.56
CA ILE A 118 13.75 10.97 -0.67
C ILE A 118 15.00 11.05 -1.55
N CYS A 119 15.01 10.28 -2.63
CA CYS A 119 15.67 10.73 -3.85
C CYS A 119 14.71 11.71 -4.54
#